data_AF-A0A4Z0R725-F1
#
_entry.id   AF-A0A4Z0R725-F1
#
_cell.length_a   1.000
_cell.length_b   1.000
_cell.length_c   1.000
_cell.angle_alpha   90.00
_cell.angle_beta   90.00
_cell.angle_gamma   90.00
#
_symmetry.space_group_name_H-M   'P 1'
#
loop_
_entity.id
_entity.type
_entity.pdbx_description
1 polymer ?
#
loop_
_entity_poly.entity_id
_entity_poly.type
_entity_poly.pdbx_seq_one_letter_code
_entity_poly.pdbx_strand_id
1 'polypeptide(L)'
;MKKVRATKRKFKKAKKAIMAWLVSRSHIILYCFGFAVGIALIVLSFKLKENWINVSSGVGTGLLTSLVVSISINYKNDKRQERKLLEDKRLVLSDIINVSINIYRDVVYRINEYVMFSNIPPKSFYGFYDDFSSYNEFEDYLKKLDVDKLSESERTHLKTLLNIGNNRIDYLVAELKRLPKHEYYLKGLLTKDEFNGLTSNFANDAYMDYAEHINDFWNDGIINYEKCVRFLRMTLYICSKIIASIQYCRADVIEKEESIKDEIGQRYYEEIYLQSDEYIEKQIEQAQARDEYYAAHPEEYEELERQFEEWQNETPEDRILKDLYYSICGISAYRLEDLLGKLDSNSEKSLLFLTQDNIQRSLKKSWKKRKAIKRKFGNDYLQKAEKLNKDKTNG
;
A
#
# COMPACT_ATOMS: atom_id res chain seq x y z
N MET A 1 -46.82 -49.50 -10.74
CA MET A 1 -45.53 -49.56 -11.47
C MET A 1 -44.68 -48.26 -11.49
N LYS A 2 -45.26 -47.04 -11.52
CA LYS A 2 -44.47 -45.77 -11.57
C LYS A 2 -43.59 -45.50 -10.33
N LYS A 3 -44.05 -45.83 -9.11
CA LYS A 3 -43.28 -45.65 -7.86
C LYS A 3 -41.97 -46.45 -7.85
N VAL A 4 -41.98 -47.72 -8.27
CA VAL A 4 -40.79 -48.61 -8.30
C VAL A 4 -39.71 -48.11 -9.29
N ARG A 5 -40.11 -47.52 -10.43
CA ARG A 5 -39.16 -46.92 -11.40
C ARG A 5 -38.51 -45.64 -10.84
N ALA A 6 -39.23 -44.85 -10.05
CA ALA A 6 -38.69 -43.66 -9.40
C ALA A 6 -37.69 -44.01 -8.28
N THR A 7 -37.96 -45.02 -7.46
CA THR A 7 -37.01 -45.51 -6.44
C THR A 7 -35.74 -46.08 -7.06
N LYS A 8 -35.85 -46.88 -8.14
CA LYS A 8 -34.68 -47.40 -8.88
C LYS A 8 -33.84 -46.27 -9.49
N ARG A 9 -34.45 -45.20 -10.02
CA ARG A 9 -33.72 -44.03 -10.55
C ARG A 9 -33.00 -43.23 -9.45
N LYS A 10 -33.62 -43.04 -8.28
CA LYS A 10 -32.99 -42.40 -7.12
C LYS A 10 -31.80 -43.22 -6.59
N PHE A 11 -31.95 -44.54 -6.50
CA PHE A 11 -30.87 -45.44 -6.09
C PHE A 11 -29.70 -45.45 -7.09
N LYS A 12 -29.98 -45.40 -8.39
CA LYS A 12 -28.95 -45.33 -9.44
C LYS A 12 -28.19 -43.99 -9.40
N LYS A 13 -28.87 -42.88 -9.11
CA LYS A 13 -28.23 -41.56 -8.88
C LYS A 13 -27.38 -41.56 -7.61
N ALA A 14 -27.89 -42.11 -6.50
CA ALA A 14 -27.14 -42.23 -5.25
C ALA A 14 -25.89 -43.10 -5.42
N LYS A 15 -25.99 -44.26 -6.08
CA LYS A 15 -24.84 -45.13 -6.39
C LYS A 15 -23.81 -44.43 -7.27
N LYS A 16 -24.24 -43.64 -8.26
CA LYS A 16 -23.36 -42.87 -9.14
C LYS A 16 -22.65 -41.73 -8.39
N ALA A 17 -23.35 -41.06 -7.47
CA ALA A 17 -22.76 -40.05 -6.59
C ALA A 17 -21.76 -40.64 -5.60
N ILE A 18 -22.07 -41.80 -5.00
CA ILE A 18 -21.16 -42.52 -4.10
C ILE A 18 -19.92 -43.02 -4.87
N MET A 19 -20.10 -43.57 -6.08
CA MET A 19 -18.98 -43.94 -6.95
C MET A 19 -18.12 -42.74 -7.34
N ALA A 20 -18.72 -41.62 -7.72
CA ALA A 20 -17.98 -40.40 -8.04
C ALA A 20 -17.21 -39.86 -6.81
N TRP A 21 -17.82 -39.93 -5.62
CA TRP A 21 -17.20 -39.55 -4.36
C TRP A 21 -16.02 -40.49 -4.00
N LEU A 22 -16.22 -41.81 -4.12
CA LEU A 22 -15.18 -42.83 -3.92
C LEU A 22 -14.02 -42.65 -4.88
N VAL A 23 -14.29 -42.38 -6.15
CA VAL A 23 -13.25 -42.13 -7.16
C VAL A 23 -12.50 -40.82 -6.84
N SER A 24 -13.21 -39.74 -6.48
CA SER A 24 -12.60 -38.46 -6.13
C SER A 24 -11.72 -38.51 -4.87
N ARG A 25 -11.95 -39.47 -3.97
CA ARG A 25 -11.24 -39.65 -2.70
C ARG A 25 -10.47 -40.97 -2.63
N SER A 26 -10.28 -41.63 -3.76
CA SER A 26 -9.68 -42.97 -3.85
C SER A 26 -8.28 -43.01 -3.24
N HIS A 27 -7.49 -41.95 -3.42
CA HIS A 27 -6.16 -41.80 -2.80
C HIS A 27 -6.20 -41.78 -1.27
N ILE A 28 -7.18 -41.08 -0.67
CA ILE A 28 -7.34 -41.01 0.79
C ILE A 28 -7.70 -42.39 1.36
N ILE A 29 -8.58 -43.12 0.67
CA ILE A 29 -8.99 -44.47 1.07
C ILE A 29 -7.81 -45.45 1.00
N LEU A 30 -6.99 -45.35 -0.05
CA LEU A 30 -5.76 -46.12 -0.21
C LEU A 30 -4.77 -45.84 0.93
N TYR A 31 -4.59 -44.59 1.32
CA TYR A 31 -3.73 -44.22 2.46
C TYR A 31 -4.26 -44.75 3.79
N CYS A 32 -5.56 -44.62 4.07
CA CYS A 32 -6.15 -45.17 5.29
C CYS A 32 -6.03 -46.69 5.37
N PHE A 33 -6.23 -47.39 4.24
CA PHE A 33 -6.06 -48.83 4.16
C PHE A 33 -4.60 -49.25 4.39
N GLY A 34 -3.64 -48.62 3.72
CA GLY A 34 -2.21 -48.89 3.91
C GLY A 34 -1.76 -48.64 5.36
N PHE A 35 -2.27 -47.59 6.00
CA PHE A 35 -2.01 -47.29 7.40
C PHE A 35 -2.58 -48.37 8.34
N ALA A 36 -3.82 -48.80 8.12
CA ALA A 36 -4.45 -49.87 8.90
C ALA A 36 -3.70 -51.21 8.75
N VAL A 37 -3.25 -51.56 7.54
CA VAL A 37 -2.45 -52.76 7.29
C VAL A 37 -1.08 -52.67 7.99
N GLY A 38 -0.41 -51.52 7.92
CA GLY A 38 0.87 -51.29 8.60
C GLY A 38 0.76 -51.46 10.12
N ILE A 39 -0.26 -50.86 10.75
CA ILE A 39 -0.53 -51.04 12.18
C ILE A 39 -0.88 -52.49 12.50
N ALA A 40 -1.73 -53.13 11.70
CA ALA A 40 -2.12 -54.52 11.93
C ALA A 40 -0.90 -55.44 11.92
N LEU A 41 0.04 -55.26 10.98
CA LEU A 41 1.29 -56.04 10.91
C LEU A 41 2.22 -55.81 12.11
N ILE A 42 2.27 -54.59 12.64
CA ILE A 42 3.03 -54.28 13.86
C ILE A 42 2.36 -54.92 15.07
N VAL A 43 1.04 -54.81 15.21
CA VAL A 43 0.29 -55.42 16.33
C VAL A 43 0.36 -56.95 16.28
N LEU A 44 0.26 -57.55 15.09
CA LEU A 44 0.42 -58.99 14.87
C LEU A 44 1.84 -59.47 15.18
N SER A 45 2.86 -58.63 15.00
CA SER A 45 4.24 -59.00 15.30
C SER A 45 4.46 -59.40 16.76
N PHE A 46 3.71 -58.82 17.71
CA PHE A 46 3.75 -59.18 19.13
C PHE A 46 3.17 -60.57 19.44
N LYS A 47 2.48 -61.21 18.49
CA LYS A 47 1.84 -62.53 18.65
C LYS A 47 2.51 -63.64 17.81
N LEU A 48 3.59 -63.32 17.08
CA LEU A 48 4.28 -64.26 16.20
C LEU A 48 5.50 -64.92 16.88
N LYS A 49 5.95 -66.07 16.37
CA LYS A 49 7.18 -66.76 16.82
C LYS A 49 8.43 -65.95 16.41
N GLU A 50 9.52 -66.06 17.18
CA GLU A 50 10.74 -65.23 17.08
C GLU A 50 11.23 -64.94 15.64
N ASN A 51 11.26 -65.94 14.76
CA ASN A 51 11.75 -65.75 13.38
C ASN A 51 10.88 -64.80 12.52
N TRP A 52 9.60 -64.62 12.83
CA TRP A 52 8.64 -63.82 12.04
C TRP A 52 8.35 -62.44 12.65
N ILE A 53 8.78 -62.19 13.89
CA ILE A 53 8.58 -60.90 14.58
C ILE A 53 9.27 -59.78 13.82
N ASN A 54 10.57 -59.95 13.55
CA ASN A 54 11.40 -58.94 12.86
C ASN A 54 10.94 -58.69 11.42
N VAL A 55 10.41 -59.72 10.75
CA VAL A 55 9.88 -59.59 9.38
C VAL A 55 8.57 -58.80 9.39
N SER A 56 7.62 -59.14 10.27
CA SER A 56 6.32 -58.46 10.35
C SER A 56 6.44 -57.02 10.84
N SER A 57 7.29 -56.77 11.84
CA SER A 57 7.55 -55.41 12.34
C SER A 57 8.31 -54.56 11.31
N GLY A 58 9.30 -55.15 10.61
CA GLY A 58 10.04 -54.49 9.54
C GLY A 58 9.16 -54.10 8.36
N VAL A 59 8.30 -55.01 7.89
CA VAL A 59 7.36 -54.75 6.78
C VAL A 59 6.30 -53.71 7.20
N GLY A 60 5.73 -53.83 8.41
CA GLY A 60 4.76 -52.86 8.92
C GLY A 60 5.35 -51.45 9.06
N THR A 61 6.56 -51.35 9.61
CA THR A 61 7.28 -50.08 9.76
C THR A 61 7.68 -49.49 8.41
N GLY A 62 8.13 -50.32 7.46
CA GLY A 62 8.46 -49.91 6.09
C GLY A 62 7.25 -49.37 5.34
N LEU A 63 6.10 -50.04 5.45
CA LEU A 63 4.83 -49.57 4.89
C LEU A 63 4.40 -48.22 5.47
N LEU A 64 4.43 -48.07 6.80
CA LEU A 64 4.06 -46.81 7.44
C LEU A 64 5.01 -45.67 7.06
N THR A 65 6.33 -45.93 7.08
CA THR A 65 7.33 -44.92 6.69
C THR A 65 7.17 -44.48 5.24
N SER A 66 7.02 -45.43 4.32
CA SER A 66 6.81 -45.14 2.90
C SER A 66 5.53 -44.34 2.66
N LEU A 67 4.46 -44.65 3.40
CA LEU A 67 3.18 -43.96 3.30
C LEU A 67 3.27 -42.52 3.82
N VAL A 68 3.91 -42.32 4.98
CA VAL A 68 4.17 -40.98 5.55
C VAL A 68 5.02 -40.13 4.61
N VAL A 69 6.10 -40.69 4.04
CA VAL A 69 6.96 -40.00 3.08
C VAL A 69 6.18 -39.64 1.82
N SER A 70 5.39 -40.56 1.27
CA SER A 70 4.58 -40.32 0.07
C SER A 70 3.54 -39.21 0.27
N ILE A 71 2.81 -39.23 1.39
CA ILE A 71 1.86 -38.16 1.74
C ILE A 71 2.59 -36.82 1.90
N SER A 72 3.73 -36.82 2.59
CA SER A 72 4.51 -35.61 2.82
C SER A 72 5.05 -35.00 1.53
N ILE A 73 5.52 -35.83 0.60
CA ILE A 73 6.01 -35.39 -0.71
C ILE A 73 4.85 -34.85 -1.54
N ASN A 74 3.71 -35.55 -1.60
CA ASN A 74 2.55 -35.10 -2.35
C ASN A 74 2.03 -33.76 -1.81
N TYR A 75 1.86 -33.63 -0.48
CA TYR A 75 1.46 -32.37 0.13
C TYR A 75 2.41 -31.20 -0.21
N LYS A 76 3.73 -31.45 -0.16
CA LYS A 76 4.74 -30.43 -0.53
C LYS A 76 4.68 -30.09 -2.02
N ASN A 77 4.48 -31.09 -2.88
CA ASN A 77 4.39 -30.91 -4.33
C ASN A 77 3.12 -30.14 -4.71
N ASP A 78 1.97 -30.49 -4.14
CA ASP A 78 0.70 -29.80 -4.35
C ASP A 78 0.82 -28.34 -3.94
N LYS A 79 1.36 -28.07 -2.73
CA LYS A 79 1.61 -26.70 -2.27
C LYS A 79 2.58 -25.93 -3.15
N ARG A 80 3.59 -26.61 -3.73
CA ARG A 80 4.53 -26.00 -4.68
C ARG A 80 3.86 -25.70 -6.02
N GLN A 81 2.98 -26.58 -6.50
CA GLN A 81 2.20 -26.36 -7.71
C GLN A 81 1.21 -25.21 -7.53
N GLU A 82 0.51 -25.14 -6.40
CA GLU A 82 -0.39 -24.02 -6.06
C GLU A 82 0.36 -22.68 -6.07
N ARG A 83 1.56 -22.64 -5.46
CA ARG A 83 2.40 -21.43 -5.48
C ARG A 83 2.83 -21.03 -6.89
N LYS A 84 3.29 -21.99 -7.69
CA LYS A 84 3.66 -21.74 -9.10
C LYS A 84 2.47 -21.22 -9.90
N LEU A 85 1.31 -21.83 -9.73
CA LEU A 85 0.09 -21.42 -10.43
C LEU A 85 -0.33 -19.99 -10.04
N LEU A 86 -0.19 -19.63 -8.76
CA LEU A 86 -0.41 -18.26 -8.29
C LEU A 86 0.61 -17.27 -8.86
N GLU A 87 1.89 -17.63 -8.94
CA GLU A 87 2.94 -16.81 -9.55
C GLU A 87 2.70 -16.62 -11.05
N ASP A 88 2.41 -17.69 -11.77
CA ASP A 88 2.08 -17.67 -13.20
C ASP A 88 0.84 -16.81 -13.46
N LYS A 89 -0.20 -16.97 -12.65
CA LYS A 89 -1.41 -16.14 -12.71
C LYS A 89 -1.08 -14.66 -12.50
N ARG A 90 -0.27 -14.33 -11.49
CA ARG A 90 0.14 -12.95 -11.22
C ARG A 90 0.88 -12.35 -12.39
N LEU A 91 1.82 -13.09 -12.98
CA LEU A 91 2.61 -12.63 -14.12
C LEU A 91 1.72 -12.38 -15.34
N VAL A 92 0.83 -13.31 -15.65
CA VAL A 92 -0.06 -13.24 -16.80
C VAL A 92 -1.11 -12.14 -16.68
N LEU A 93 -1.61 -11.88 -15.46
CA LEU A 93 -2.63 -10.85 -15.22
C LEU A 93 -2.04 -9.51 -14.78
N SER A 94 -0.71 -9.40 -14.63
CA SER A 94 -0.08 -8.21 -14.06
C SER A 94 -0.43 -6.95 -14.87
N ASP A 95 -0.35 -7.02 -16.19
CA ASP A 95 -0.55 -5.84 -17.04
C ASP A 95 -1.98 -5.31 -16.97
N ILE A 96 -2.97 -6.21 -17.10
CA ILE A 96 -4.39 -5.85 -17.03
C ILE A 96 -4.79 -5.36 -15.63
N ILE A 97 -4.20 -5.92 -14.57
CA ILE A 97 -4.43 -5.46 -13.19
C ILE A 97 -3.83 -4.08 -12.98
N ASN A 98 -2.56 -3.90 -13.34
CA ASN A 98 -1.84 -2.65 -13.11
C ASN A 98 -2.50 -1.48 -13.85
N VAL A 99 -2.88 -1.68 -15.12
CA VAL A 99 -3.60 -0.63 -15.86
C VAL A 99 -4.97 -0.35 -15.23
N SER A 100 -5.71 -1.37 -14.80
CA SER A 100 -7.01 -1.19 -14.15
C SER A 100 -6.91 -0.42 -12.84
N ILE A 101 -5.93 -0.74 -11.99
CA ILE A 101 -5.68 -0.04 -10.73
C ILE A 101 -5.28 1.41 -10.99
N ASN A 102 -4.43 1.67 -12.00
CA ASN A 102 -4.00 3.02 -12.32
C ASN A 102 -5.13 3.89 -12.88
N ILE A 103 -5.98 3.33 -13.75
CA ILE A 103 -7.16 4.03 -14.27
C ILE A 103 -8.15 4.28 -13.13
N TYR A 104 -8.42 3.26 -12.30
CA TYR A 104 -9.29 3.39 -11.13
C TYR A 104 -8.82 4.53 -10.21
N ARG A 105 -7.54 4.54 -9.83
CA ARG A 105 -6.95 5.57 -8.98
C ARG A 105 -7.14 6.97 -9.59
N ASP A 106 -6.81 7.14 -10.86
CA ASP A 106 -6.91 8.43 -11.56
C ASP A 106 -8.35 8.94 -11.61
N VAL A 107 -9.30 8.07 -11.94
CA VAL A 107 -10.73 8.43 -11.99
C VAL A 107 -11.27 8.78 -10.60
N VAL A 108 -10.99 7.94 -9.59
CA VAL A 108 -11.44 8.19 -8.21
C VAL A 108 -10.85 9.49 -7.67
N TYR A 109 -9.56 9.75 -7.93
CA TYR A 109 -8.91 11.00 -7.55
C TYR A 109 -9.62 12.21 -8.17
N ARG A 110 -9.84 12.21 -9.48
CA ARG A 110 -10.51 13.31 -10.21
C ARG A 110 -11.93 13.56 -9.72
N ILE A 111 -12.69 12.50 -9.40
CA ILE A 111 -14.04 12.64 -8.84
C ILE A 111 -13.98 13.34 -7.48
N ASN A 112 -13.11 12.89 -6.57
CA ASN A 112 -13.00 13.48 -5.24
C ASN A 112 -12.44 14.91 -5.31
N GLU A 113 -11.50 15.20 -6.21
CA GLU A 113 -11.01 16.55 -6.51
C GLU A 113 -12.15 17.46 -7.02
N TYR A 114 -12.96 16.99 -7.98
CA TYR A 114 -14.08 17.76 -8.49
C TYR A 114 -15.13 18.06 -7.39
N VAL A 115 -15.44 17.06 -6.56
CA VAL A 115 -16.39 17.20 -5.43
C VAL A 115 -15.89 18.21 -4.40
N MET A 116 -14.59 18.18 -4.10
CA MET A 116 -13.92 19.12 -3.20
C MET A 116 -14.16 20.59 -3.62
N PHE A 117 -14.11 20.88 -4.92
CA PHE A 117 -14.32 22.24 -5.45
C PHE A 117 -15.78 22.60 -5.74
N SER A 118 -16.67 21.62 -5.90
CA SER A 118 -18.02 21.85 -6.40
C SER A 118 -19.08 22.12 -5.31
N ASN A 119 -18.67 22.28 -4.04
CA ASN A 119 -19.59 22.41 -2.89
C ASN A 119 -20.66 21.31 -2.81
N ILE A 120 -20.42 20.17 -3.46
CA ILE A 120 -21.27 18.98 -3.36
C ILE A 120 -21.00 18.40 -1.97
N PRO A 121 -22.03 18.07 -1.17
CA PRO A 121 -21.82 17.50 0.16
C PRO A 121 -20.85 16.31 0.07
N PRO A 122 -19.90 16.20 1.02
CA PRO A 122 -18.75 15.33 0.90
C PRO A 122 -19.19 13.88 0.99
N LYS A 123 -19.57 13.30 -0.16
CA LYS A 123 -19.61 11.86 -0.34
C LYS A 123 -18.23 11.46 -0.78
N SER A 124 -17.56 10.70 0.07
CA SER A 124 -16.26 10.14 -0.24
C SER A 124 -16.47 8.99 -1.23
N PHE A 125 -16.01 9.15 -2.47
CA PHE A 125 -16.17 8.12 -3.51
C PHE A 125 -15.05 7.10 -3.39
N TYR A 126 -15.20 6.15 -2.48
CA TYR A 126 -14.25 5.06 -2.21
C TYR A 126 -14.96 3.70 -2.19
N GLY A 127 -14.23 2.63 -2.49
CA GLY A 127 -14.69 1.25 -2.48
C GLY A 127 -14.89 0.66 -3.89
N PHE A 128 -14.77 -0.67 -3.99
CA PHE A 128 -15.11 -1.37 -5.23
C PHE A 128 -16.58 -1.12 -5.56
N TYR A 129 -16.84 -0.59 -6.75
CA TYR A 129 -18.20 -0.28 -7.21
C TYR A 129 -18.98 -1.55 -7.60
N ASP A 130 -19.07 -2.51 -6.68
CA ASP A 130 -20.10 -3.54 -6.73
C ASP A 130 -21.48 -2.92 -6.46
N ASP A 131 -21.52 -1.82 -5.68
CA ASP A 131 -22.67 -0.94 -5.51
C ASP A 131 -22.35 0.47 -6.06
N PHE A 132 -23.12 0.89 -7.07
CA PHE A 132 -23.02 2.21 -7.71
C PHE A 132 -23.92 3.27 -7.06
N SER A 133 -24.59 2.98 -5.96
CA SER A 133 -25.56 3.88 -5.30
C SER A 133 -25.02 5.31 -5.11
N SER A 134 -23.82 5.45 -4.52
CA SER A 134 -23.18 6.75 -4.31
C SER A 134 -22.79 7.45 -5.62
N TYR A 135 -22.34 6.68 -6.62
CA TYR A 135 -21.98 7.22 -7.94
C TYR A 135 -23.20 7.68 -8.74
N ASN A 136 -24.35 7.01 -8.60
CA ASN A 136 -25.56 7.37 -9.34
C ASN A 136 -26.01 8.81 -9.05
N GLU A 137 -25.96 9.24 -7.79
CA GLU A 137 -26.30 10.62 -7.42
C GLU A 137 -25.34 11.64 -8.05
N PHE A 138 -24.05 11.32 -8.07
CA PHE A 138 -23.02 12.14 -8.72
C PHE A 138 -23.23 12.22 -10.23
N GLU A 139 -23.51 11.10 -10.88
CA GLU A 139 -23.80 11.07 -12.31
C GLU A 139 -25.08 11.85 -12.67
N ASP A 140 -26.12 11.73 -11.87
CA ASP A 140 -27.37 12.47 -12.05
C ASP A 140 -27.16 13.98 -11.85
N TYR A 141 -26.30 14.37 -10.91
CA TYR A 141 -25.87 15.76 -10.74
C TYR A 141 -25.14 16.25 -12.00
N LEU A 142 -24.15 15.49 -12.48
CA LEU A 142 -23.43 15.79 -13.72
C LEU A 142 -24.40 16.00 -14.87
N LYS A 143 -25.27 15.03 -15.18
CA LYS A 143 -26.23 15.13 -16.30
C LYS A 143 -27.16 16.34 -16.26
N LYS A 144 -27.40 16.93 -15.09
CA LYS A 144 -28.28 18.11 -14.91
C LYS A 144 -27.53 19.45 -14.99
N LEU A 145 -26.20 19.44 -15.06
CA LEU A 145 -25.40 20.65 -15.14
C LEU A 145 -25.66 21.39 -16.46
N ASP A 146 -25.99 22.67 -16.32
CA ASP A 146 -26.03 23.61 -17.44
C ASP A 146 -24.61 24.11 -17.69
N VAL A 147 -23.87 23.38 -18.54
CA VAL A 147 -22.45 23.62 -18.83
C VAL A 147 -22.20 25.05 -19.33
N ASP A 148 -23.19 25.66 -19.99
CA ASP A 148 -23.09 27.02 -20.53
C ASP A 148 -23.14 28.10 -19.44
N LYS A 149 -23.64 27.78 -18.24
CA LYS A 149 -23.70 28.72 -17.11
C LYS A 149 -22.53 28.63 -16.14
N LEU A 150 -21.63 27.66 -16.34
CA LEU A 150 -20.46 27.48 -15.47
C LEU A 150 -19.42 28.56 -15.69
N SER A 151 -18.79 28.98 -14.60
CA SER A 151 -17.60 29.84 -14.63
C SER A 151 -16.41 29.14 -15.30
N GLU A 152 -15.41 29.91 -15.73
CA GLU A 152 -14.22 29.35 -16.40
C GLU A 152 -13.46 28.35 -15.52
N SER A 153 -13.42 28.61 -14.20
CA SER A 153 -12.82 27.71 -13.21
C SER A 153 -13.58 26.37 -13.12
N GLU A 154 -14.92 26.42 -13.00
CA GLU A 154 -15.76 25.22 -12.95
C GLU A 154 -15.67 24.41 -14.25
N ARG A 155 -15.66 25.09 -15.41
CA ARG A 155 -15.47 24.44 -16.72
C ARG A 155 -14.12 23.75 -16.81
N THR A 156 -13.07 24.35 -16.23
CA THR A 156 -11.72 23.76 -16.21
C THR A 156 -11.69 22.50 -15.35
N HIS A 157 -12.25 22.54 -14.13
CA HIS A 157 -12.37 21.35 -13.28
C HIS A 157 -13.21 20.24 -13.93
N LEU A 158 -14.30 20.61 -14.60
CA LEU A 158 -15.15 19.66 -15.31
C LEU A 158 -14.42 19.01 -16.50
N LYS A 159 -13.64 19.78 -17.26
CA LYS A 159 -12.78 19.24 -18.33
C LYS A 159 -11.73 18.28 -17.75
N THR A 160 -11.11 18.63 -16.62
CA THR A 160 -10.13 17.77 -15.94
C THR A 160 -10.78 16.45 -15.47
N LEU A 161 -12.00 16.50 -14.91
CA LEU A 161 -12.75 15.31 -14.52
C LEU A 161 -12.99 14.37 -15.71
N LEU A 162 -13.45 14.93 -16.83
CA LEU A 162 -13.90 14.16 -17.98
C LEU A 162 -12.74 13.67 -18.86
N ASN A 163 -11.61 14.37 -18.89
CA ASN A 163 -10.44 14.03 -19.70
C ASN A 163 -9.64 12.85 -19.10
N ILE A 164 -10.21 11.66 -19.17
CA ILE A 164 -9.55 10.42 -18.77
C ILE A 164 -8.56 10.04 -19.89
N GLY A 165 -7.28 9.95 -19.56
CA GLY A 165 -6.19 9.81 -20.54
C GLY A 165 -6.37 8.63 -21.49
N ASN A 166 -6.58 8.94 -22.78
CA ASN A 166 -6.95 7.97 -23.81
C ASN A 166 -5.99 6.76 -23.91
N ASN A 167 -4.67 7.03 -23.89
CA ASN A 167 -3.65 5.98 -24.02
C ASN A 167 -3.76 4.84 -23.01
N ARG A 168 -4.22 5.11 -21.78
CA ARG A 168 -4.38 4.07 -20.75
C ARG A 168 -5.60 3.19 -21.01
N ILE A 169 -6.68 3.79 -21.51
CA ILE A 169 -7.91 3.09 -21.88
C ILE A 169 -7.65 2.21 -23.10
N ASP A 170 -6.99 2.74 -24.13
CA ASP A 170 -6.59 1.98 -25.31
C ASP A 170 -5.74 0.76 -24.93
N TYR A 171 -4.81 0.95 -24.00
CA TYR A 171 -3.99 -0.14 -23.47
C TYR A 171 -4.83 -1.18 -22.72
N LEU A 172 -5.74 -0.77 -21.83
CA LEU A 172 -6.65 -1.68 -21.13
C LEU A 172 -7.51 -2.49 -22.11
N VAL A 173 -8.05 -1.85 -23.15
CA VAL A 173 -8.85 -2.49 -24.19
C VAL A 173 -8.01 -3.51 -24.97
N ALA A 174 -6.79 -3.14 -25.38
CA ALA A 174 -5.89 -4.04 -26.08
C ALA A 174 -5.55 -5.28 -25.24
N GLU A 175 -5.26 -5.11 -23.96
CA GLU A 175 -4.96 -6.22 -23.04
C GLU A 175 -6.17 -7.11 -22.80
N LEU A 176 -7.37 -6.53 -22.64
CA LEU A 176 -8.62 -7.29 -22.52
C LEU A 176 -8.92 -8.17 -23.76
N LYS A 177 -8.58 -7.68 -24.96
CA LYS A 177 -8.75 -8.40 -26.23
C LYS A 177 -7.71 -9.50 -26.42
N ARG A 178 -6.46 -9.24 -26.02
CA ARG A 178 -5.34 -10.19 -26.18
C ARG A 178 -5.41 -11.36 -25.20
N LEU A 179 -6.02 -11.17 -24.05
CA LEU A 179 -6.05 -12.18 -22.98
C LEU A 179 -6.76 -13.47 -23.45
N PRO A 180 -6.07 -14.63 -23.51
CA PRO A 180 -6.68 -15.91 -23.89
C PRO A 180 -7.46 -16.51 -22.70
N LYS A 181 -8.55 -15.83 -22.30
CA LYS A 181 -9.37 -16.12 -21.10
C LYS A 181 -9.79 -17.58 -21.01
N HIS A 182 -10.26 -18.15 -22.12
CA HIS A 182 -10.69 -19.55 -22.19
C HIS A 182 -9.53 -20.52 -21.96
N GLU A 183 -8.35 -20.23 -22.51
CA GLU A 183 -7.17 -21.08 -22.34
C GLU A 183 -6.68 -21.05 -20.88
N TYR A 184 -6.68 -19.88 -20.24
CA TYR A 184 -6.31 -19.74 -18.83
C TYR A 184 -7.31 -20.42 -17.90
N TYR A 185 -8.60 -20.40 -18.23
CA TYR A 185 -9.59 -21.18 -17.51
C TYR A 185 -9.36 -22.69 -17.65
N LEU A 186 -9.11 -23.18 -18.87
CA LEU A 186 -8.83 -24.60 -19.13
C LEU A 186 -7.53 -25.09 -18.45
N LYS A 187 -6.52 -24.23 -18.34
CA LYS A 187 -5.27 -24.49 -17.62
C LYS A 187 -5.41 -24.40 -16.09
N GLY A 188 -6.57 -24.02 -15.58
CA GLY A 188 -6.82 -23.85 -14.14
C GLY A 188 -6.17 -22.59 -13.54
N LEU A 189 -5.65 -21.68 -14.35
CA LEU A 189 -5.09 -20.39 -13.91
C LEU A 189 -6.19 -19.44 -13.42
N LEU A 190 -7.37 -19.51 -14.03
CA LEU A 190 -8.57 -18.78 -13.61
C LEU A 190 -9.57 -19.72 -12.95
N THR A 191 -10.14 -19.29 -11.84
CA THR A 191 -11.35 -19.93 -11.29
C THR A 191 -12.56 -19.63 -12.19
N LYS A 192 -13.66 -20.38 -11.99
CA LYS A 192 -14.91 -20.14 -12.73
C LYS A 192 -15.45 -18.73 -12.50
N ASP A 193 -15.38 -18.24 -11.26
CA ASP A 193 -15.88 -16.91 -10.90
C ASP A 193 -15.02 -15.80 -11.50
N GLU A 194 -13.69 -15.99 -11.53
CA GLU A 194 -12.75 -15.08 -12.19
C GLU A 194 -12.94 -15.04 -13.71
N PHE A 195 -13.06 -16.21 -14.33
CA PHE A 195 -13.33 -16.32 -15.77
C PHE A 195 -14.65 -15.65 -16.12
N ASN A 196 -15.72 -15.96 -15.37
CA ASN A 196 -17.02 -15.32 -15.56
C ASN A 196 -16.91 -13.82 -15.34
N GLY A 197 -16.24 -13.37 -14.29
CA GLY A 197 -15.92 -11.96 -14.07
C GLY A 197 -15.38 -11.35 -15.36
N LEU A 198 -14.23 -11.84 -15.84
CA LEU A 198 -13.48 -11.37 -17.02
C LEU A 198 -14.19 -11.51 -18.37
N THR A 199 -15.32 -12.23 -18.44
CA THR A 199 -16.06 -12.49 -19.69
C THR A 199 -17.50 -11.97 -19.70
N SER A 200 -18.23 -12.02 -18.59
CA SER A 200 -19.69 -11.82 -18.58
C SER A 200 -20.12 -10.35 -18.56
N ASN A 201 -19.24 -9.43 -18.13
CA ASN A 201 -19.59 -8.01 -17.95
C ASN A 201 -18.68 -7.01 -18.69
N PHE A 202 -17.60 -7.47 -19.33
CA PHE A 202 -16.52 -6.60 -19.83
C PHE A 202 -16.60 -6.19 -21.29
N ALA A 203 -17.38 -6.93 -22.07
CA ALA A 203 -17.43 -6.78 -23.51
C ALA A 203 -18.87 -6.99 -23.95
N ASN A 204 -19.76 -6.11 -23.50
CA ASN A 204 -20.81 -5.76 -24.45
C ASN A 204 -20.08 -4.98 -25.54
N ASP A 205 -20.33 -5.30 -26.81
CA ASP A 205 -19.75 -4.58 -27.96
C ASP A 205 -19.84 -3.07 -27.75
N ALA A 206 -20.90 -2.62 -27.05
CA ALA A 206 -21.10 -1.26 -26.58
C ALA A 206 -19.96 -0.59 -25.77
N TYR A 207 -19.13 -1.27 -24.96
CA TYR A 207 -17.98 -0.61 -24.30
C TYR A 207 -16.78 -0.52 -25.22
N MET A 208 -16.49 -1.59 -25.97
CA MET A 208 -15.38 -1.62 -26.91
C MET A 208 -15.61 -0.59 -28.02
N ASP A 209 -16.83 -0.54 -28.55
CA ASP A 209 -17.31 0.46 -29.49
C ASP A 209 -17.19 1.87 -28.89
N TYR A 210 -17.56 2.07 -27.61
CA TYR A 210 -17.42 3.38 -26.97
C TYR A 210 -15.97 3.83 -26.73
N ALA A 211 -15.10 2.91 -26.30
CA ALA A 211 -13.70 3.19 -26.05
C ALA A 211 -12.96 3.47 -27.37
N GLU A 212 -13.29 2.76 -28.44
CA GLU A 212 -12.73 2.98 -29.78
C GLU A 212 -13.10 4.37 -30.35
N HIS A 213 -14.27 4.91 -30.01
CA HIS A 213 -14.73 6.23 -30.48
C HIS A 213 -14.47 7.36 -29.46
N ILE A 214 -13.65 7.15 -28.43
CA ILE A 214 -13.42 8.16 -27.39
C ILE A 214 -12.83 9.45 -27.97
N ASN A 215 -11.91 9.35 -28.95
CA ASN A 215 -11.34 10.50 -29.65
C ASN A 215 -12.41 11.34 -30.35
N ASP A 216 -13.48 10.71 -30.83
CA ASP A 216 -14.57 11.42 -31.52
C ASP A 216 -15.44 12.23 -30.56
N PHE A 217 -15.39 11.95 -29.25
CA PHE A 217 -16.07 12.77 -28.23
C PHE A 217 -15.26 14.01 -27.83
N TRP A 218 -13.98 14.04 -28.18
CA TRP A 218 -13.04 15.11 -27.84
C TRP A 218 -12.57 15.93 -29.06
N ASN A 219 -12.95 15.54 -30.28
CA ASN A 219 -12.56 16.25 -31.50
C ASN A 219 -13.23 17.63 -31.62
N ASP A 220 -12.38 18.65 -31.71
CA ASP A 220 -12.58 20.04 -32.11
C ASP A 220 -14.02 20.54 -32.28
N GLY A 221 -14.64 20.94 -31.16
CA GLY A 221 -15.67 21.98 -31.16
C GLY A 221 -16.87 21.75 -30.27
N ILE A 222 -17.27 20.49 -30.02
CA ILE A 222 -18.45 20.18 -29.18
C ILE A 222 -18.18 18.91 -28.37
N ILE A 223 -17.71 19.06 -27.12
CA ILE A 223 -17.62 17.95 -26.17
C ILE A 223 -19.05 17.42 -25.94
N ASN A 224 -19.30 16.16 -26.29
CA ASN A 224 -20.58 15.55 -25.96
C ASN A 224 -20.58 15.16 -24.48
N TYR A 225 -21.04 16.10 -23.66
CA TYR A 225 -21.04 16.01 -22.21
C TYR A 225 -21.68 14.73 -21.67
N GLU A 226 -22.88 14.39 -22.15
CA GLU A 226 -23.59 13.17 -21.74
C GLU A 226 -22.77 11.91 -22.06
N LYS A 227 -22.11 11.90 -23.22
CA LYS A 227 -21.25 10.77 -23.59
C LYS A 227 -20.02 10.66 -22.71
N CYS A 228 -19.38 11.77 -22.33
CA CYS A 228 -18.22 11.77 -21.44
C CYS A 228 -18.60 11.30 -20.02
N VAL A 229 -19.75 11.71 -19.50
CA VAL A 229 -20.26 11.24 -18.19
C VAL A 229 -20.52 9.74 -18.20
N ARG A 230 -21.14 9.22 -19.28
CA ARG A 230 -21.34 7.77 -19.46
C ARG A 230 -20.00 7.03 -19.55
N PHE A 231 -19.01 7.62 -20.20
CA PHE A 231 -17.67 7.04 -20.34
C PHE A 231 -16.95 6.91 -18.98
N LEU A 232 -17.01 7.95 -18.16
CA LEU A 232 -16.49 7.95 -16.78
C LEU A 232 -17.07 6.77 -15.97
N ARG A 233 -18.40 6.58 -16.04
CA ARG A 233 -19.10 5.47 -15.36
C ARG A 233 -18.59 4.11 -15.83
N MET A 234 -18.53 3.91 -17.15
CA MET A 234 -18.15 2.63 -17.74
C MET A 234 -16.70 2.26 -17.43
N THR A 235 -15.79 3.25 -17.49
CA THR A 235 -14.38 3.07 -17.17
C THR A 235 -14.19 2.63 -15.72
N LEU A 236 -14.89 3.30 -14.80
CA LEU A 236 -14.85 2.97 -13.39
C LEU A 236 -15.42 1.58 -13.11
N TYR A 237 -16.59 1.26 -13.69
CA TYR A 237 -17.23 -0.05 -13.60
C TYR A 237 -16.30 -1.18 -14.01
N ILE A 238 -15.64 -1.03 -15.16
CA ILE A 238 -14.76 -2.07 -15.70
C ILE A 238 -13.54 -2.25 -14.82
N CYS A 239 -12.83 -1.17 -14.47
CA CYS A 239 -11.66 -1.28 -13.61
C CYS A 239 -12.04 -1.94 -12.27
N SER A 240 -13.14 -1.51 -11.66
CA SER A 240 -13.62 -2.10 -10.40
C SER A 240 -13.97 -3.57 -10.52
N LYS A 241 -14.61 -4.01 -11.62
CA LYS A 241 -14.92 -5.43 -11.80
C LYS A 241 -13.67 -6.27 -12.03
N ILE A 242 -12.68 -5.78 -12.77
CA ILE A 242 -11.43 -6.54 -13.03
C ILE A 242 -10.73 -6.76 -11.70
N ILE A 243 -10.58 -5.69 -10.94
CA ILE A 243 -9.94 -5.69 -9.63
C ILE A 243 -10.72 -6.58 -8.66
N ALA A 244 -12.05 -6.45 -8.60
CA ALA A 244 -12.89 -7.24 -7.69
C ALA A 244 -12.87 -8.74 -8.03
N SER A 245 -12.73 -9.09 -9.31
CA SER A 245 -12.63 -10.48 -9.74
C SER A 245 -11.36 -11.17 -9.26
N ILE A 246 -10.30 -10.43 -8.96
CA ILE A 246 -8.98 -10.97 -8.61
C ILE A 246 -8.66 -10.65 -7.15
N GLN A 247 -8.87 -11.64 -6.26
CA GLN A 247 -8.85 -11.45 -4.81
C GLN A 247 -7.61 -10.73 -4.25
N TYR A 248 -6.41 -10.98 -4.79
CA TYR A 248 -5.18 -10.39 -4.25
C TYR A 248 -5.01 -8.90 -4.56
N CYS A 249 -5.76 -8.34 -5.51
CA CYS A 249 -5.66 -6.92 -5.88
C CYS A 249 -6.37 -6.00 -4.87
N ARG A 250 -7.18 -6.57 -3.96
CA ARG A 250 -7.99 -5.77 -3.05
C ARG A 250 -7.15 -4.94 -2.09
N ALA A 251 -6.04 -5.48 -1.61
CA ALA A 251 -5.13 -4.78 -0.70
C ALA A 251 -4.51 -3.55 -1.39
N ASP A 252 -4.03 -3.72 -2.62
CA ASP A 252 -3.42 -2.66 -3.41
C ASP A 252 -4.37 -1.48 -3.62
N VAL A 253 -5.66 -1.74 -3.83
CA VAL A 253 -6.66 -0.67 -4.00
C VAL A 253 -6.96 0.06 -2.70
N ILE A 254 -7.06 -0.65 -1.57
CA ILE A 254 -7.25 -0.01 -0.26
C ILE A 254 -6.09 0.97 0.01
N GLU A 255 -4.85 0.54 -0.24
CA GLU A 255 -3.68 1.40 -0.12
C GLU A 255 -3.74 2.62 -1.05
N LYS A 256 -4.20 2.44 -2.31
CA LYS A 256 -4.40 3.57 -3.23
C LYS A 256 -5.47 4.54 -2.74
N GLU A 257 -6.56 4.04 -2.17
CA GLU A 257 -7.63 4.88 -1.65
C GLU A 257 -7.20 5.68 -0.43
N GLU A 258 -6.43 5.08 0.49
CA GLU A 258 -5.82 5.79 1.61
C GLU A 258 -4.88 6.91 1.12
N SER A 259 -4.02 6.61 0.14
CA SER A 259 -3.17 7.63 -0.49
C SER A 259 -3.98 8.77 -1.13
N ILE A 260 -5.10 8.48 -1.79
CA ILE A 260 -5.98 9.52 -2.37
C ILE A 260 -6.61 10.37 -1.25
N LYS A 261 -7.07 9.75 -0.16
CA LYS A 261 -7.65 10.48 0.98
C LYS A 261 -6.66 11.47 1.56
N ASP A 262 -5.42 11.04 1.74
CA ASP A 262 -4.36 11.90 2.28
C ASP A 262 -4.02 13.04 1.31
N GLU A 263 -3.86 12.74 0.02
CA GLU A 263 -3.59 13.74 -1.02
C GLU A 263 -4.71 14.79 -1.13
N ILE A 264 -5.97 14.36 -1.16
CA ILE A 264 -7.14 15.25 -1.23
C ILE A 264 -7.32 16.03 0.08
N GLY A 265 -7.11 15.39 1.23
CA GLY A 265 -7.19 16.04 2.54
C GLY A 265 -6.16 17.16 2.68
N GLN A 266 -4.93 16.92 2.23
CA GLN A 266 -3.88 17.93 2.21
C GLN A 266 -4.23 19.11 1.29
N ARG A 267 -4.70 18.84 0.07
CA ARG A 267 -5.13 19.90 -0.85
C ARG A 267 -6.30 20.70 -0.34
N TYR A 268 -7.31 20.04 0.24
CA TYR A 268 -8.43 20.73 0.88
C TYR A 268 -7.93 21.68 1.97
N TYR A 269 -7.01 21.21 2.80
CA TYR A 269 -6.42 22.04 3.85
C TYR A 269 -5.73 23.28 3.25
N GLU A 270 -4.84 23.08 2.27
CA GLU A 270 -4.02 24.13 1.69
C GLU A 270 -4.80 25.13 0.84
N GLU A 271 -5.75 24.66 0.03
CA GLU A 271 -6.40 25.49 -0.99
C GLU A 271 -7.76 26.03 -0.54
N ILE A 272 -8.46 25.35 0.37
CA ILE A 272 -9.80 25.75 0.81
C ILE A 272 -9.79 26.19 2.28
N TYR A 273 -9.29 25.36 3.19
CA TYR A 273 -9.39 25.65 4.62
C TYR A 273 -8.53 26.84 5.05
N LEU A 274 -7.27 26.94 4.58
CA LEU A 274 -6.40 28.08 4.91
C LEU A 274 -6.95 29.43 4.41
N GLN A 275 -7.82 29.41 3.40
CA GLN A 275 -8.46 30.60 2.85
C GLN A 275 -9.84 30.86 3.47
N SER A 276 -10.32 29.98 4.36
CA SER A 276 -11.64 30.10 4.98
C SER A 276 -11.68 31.16 6.06
N ASP A 277 -12.82 31.85 6.17
CA ASP A 277 -13.07 32.82 7.24
C ASP A 277 -12.89 32.19 8.63
N GLU A 278 -13.32 30.94 8.80
CA GLU A 278 -13.15 30.17 10.06
C GLU A 278 -11.67 30.05 10.47
N TYR A 279 -10.79 29.71 9.52
CA TYR A 279 -9.36 29.62 9.80
C TYR A 279 -8.76 31.00 10.13
N ILE A 280 -9.13 32.03 9.37
CA ILE A 280 -8.67 33.40 9.58
C ILE A 280 -9.09 33.90 10.97
N GLU A 281 -10.36 33.72 11.35
CA GLU A 281 -10.87 34.10 12.67
C GLU A 281 -10.12 33.38 13.80
N LYS A 282 -9.89 32.07 13.65
CA LYS A 282 -9.12 31.30 14.64
C LYS A 282 -7.68 31.77 14.76
N GLN A 283 -7.05 32.17 13.65
CA GLN A 283 -5.70 32.75 13.69
C GLN A 283 -5.69 34.12 14.38
N ILE A 284 -6.71 34.94 14.14
CA ILE A 284 -6.87 36.23 14.82
C ILE A 284 -7.05 36.02 16.33
N GLU A 285 -7.91 35.09 16.74
CA GLU A 285 -8.12 34.75 18.16
C GLU A 285 -6.83 34.24 18.82
N GLN A 286 -6.08 33.38 18.13
CA GLN A 286 -4.79 32.89 18.62
C GLN A 286 -3.72 33.97 18.69
N ALA A 287 -3.73 34.94 17.76
CA ALA A 287 -2.82 36.07 17.80
C ALA A 287 -3.16 36.98 18.98
N GLN A 288 -4.44 37.32 19.17
CA GLN A 288 -4.92 38.11 20.30
C GLN A 288 -4.59 37.44 21.64
N ALA A 289 -4.84 36.14 21.77
CA ALA A 289 -4.50 35.39 22.97
C ALA A 289 -2.98 35.35 23.25
N ARG A 290 -2.15 35.29 22.20
CA ARG A 290 -0.69 35.38 22.34
C ARG A 290 -0.24 36.77 22.75
N ASP A 291 -0.82 37.82 22.16
CA ASP A 291 -0.51 39.20 22.52
C ASP A 291 -0.90 39.50 23.97
N GLU A 292 -2.09 39.04 24.40
CA GLU A 292 -2.53 39.14 25.81
C GLU A 292 -1.59 38.36 26.75
N TYR A 293 -1.17 37.16 26.36
CA TYR A 293 -0.24 36.35 27.14
C TYR A 293 1.11 37.05 27.33
N TYR A 294 1.71 37.55 26.26
CA TYR A 294 3.02 38.22 26.31
C TYR A 294 2.94 39.62 26.92
N ALA A 295 1.80 40.32 26.80
CA ALA A 295 1.56 41.54 27.57
C ALA A 295 1.52 41.28 29.09
N ALA A 296 1.03 40.10 29.50
CA ALA A 296 1.03 39.67 30.90
C ALA A 296 2.38 39.07 31.36
N HIS A 297 3.23 38.60 30.44
CA HIS A 297 4.52 37.95 30.71
C HIS A 297 5.63 38.55 29.83
N PRO A 298 5.98 39.84 30.01
CA PRO A 298 6.95 40.55 29.17
C PRO A 298 8.34 39.90 29.20
N GLU A 299 8.73 39.28 30.31
CA GLU A 299 10.00 38.56 30.44
C GLU A 299 10.12 37.36 29.50
N GLU A 300 9.01 36.66 29.21
CA GLU A 300 9.00 35.54 28.26
C GLU A 300 9.06 36.04 26.81
N TYR A 301 8.47 37.21 26.54
CA TYR A 301 8.56 37.87 25.24
C TYR A 301 9.98 38.38 24.97
N GLU A 302 10.63 39.01 25.95
CA GLU A 302 12.04 39.44 25.85
C GLU A 302 13.00 38.26 25.66
N GLU A 303 12.74 37.11 26.28
CA GLU A 303 13.50 35.89 26.06
C GLU A 303 13.27 35.31 24.66
N LEU A 304 12.03 35.37 24.17
CA LEU A 304 11.68 34.98 22.81
C LEU A 304 12.37 35.89 21.78
N GLU A 305 12.34 37.21 21.96
CA GLU A 305 13.04 38.18 21.11
C GLU A 305 14.55 37.94 21.12
N ARG A 306 15.15 37.72 22.29
CA ARG A 306 16.57 37.33 22.39
C ARG A 306 16.87 36.04 21.63
N GLN A 307 16.02 35.02 21.73
CA GLN A 307 16.19 33.78 20.95
C GLN A 307 16.07 34.01 19.44
N PHE A 308 15.14 34.87 19.00
CA PHE A 308 15.00 35.23 17.59
C PHE A 308 16.21 36.01 17.07
N GLU A 309 16.73 36.98 17.83
CA GLU A 309 17.94 37.73 17.49
C GLU A 309 19.17 36.80 17.46
N GLU A 310 19.29 35.88 18.41
CA GLU A 310 20.34 34.85 18.41
C GLU A 310 20.22 33.93 17.19
N TRP A 311 19.00 33.54 16.78
CA TRP A 311 18.76 32.71 15.59
C TRP A 311 19.06 33.44 14.27
N GLN A 312 18.75 34.74 14.18
CA GLN A 312 19.07 35.55 13.01
C GLN A 312 20.58 35.80 12.88
N ASN A 313 21.28 35.92 14.00
CA ASN A 313 22.73 36.09 14.05
C ASN A 313 23.51 34.77 14.12
N GLU A 314 22.82 33.63 14.09
CA GLU A 314 23.41 32.29 14.18
C GLU A 314 24.18 31.98 12.89
N THR A 315 25.51 31.84 12.99
CA THR A 315 26.31 31.42 11.84
C THR A 315 26.06 29.93 11.53
N PRO A 316 26.33 29.47 10.29
CA PRO A 316 26.25 28.04 9.96
C PRO A 316 27.09 27.15 10.90
N GLU A 317 28.20 27.67 11.42
CA GLU A 317 29.02 26.98 12.42
C GLU A 317 28.30 26.84 13.76
N ASP A 318 27.59 27.88 14.22
CA ASP A 318 26.86 27.86 15.50
C ASP A 318 25.74 26.80 15.47
N ARG A 319 25.02 26.66 14.34
CA ARG A 319 24.04 25.56 14.14
C ARG A 319 24.68 24.17 14.23
N ILE A 320 25.84 23.99 13.60
CA ILE A 320 26.55 22.71 13.63
C ILE A 320 27.04 22.39 15.05
N LEU A 321 27.50 23.40 15.80
CA LEU A 321 27.91 23.24 17.20
C LEU A 321 26.73 22.91 18.12
N LYS A 322 25.54 23.48 17.87
CA LYS A 322 24.29 23.16 18.56
C LYS A 322 23.85 21.72 18.29
N ASP A 323 23.88 21.28 17.03
CA ASP A 323 23.61 19.88 16.68
C ASP A 323 24.65 18.92 17.26
N LEU A 324 25.91 19.35 17.30
CA LEU A 324 27.00 18.59 17.92
C LEU A 324 26.78 18.45 19.42
N TYR A 325 26.32 19.49 20.11
CA TYR A 325 25.91 19.43 21.52
C TYR A 325 24.85 18.35 21.73
N TYR A 326 23.76 18.39 20.96
CA TYR A 326 22.69 17.39 21.08
C TYR A 326 23.19 15.96 20.76
N SER A 327 24.09 15.79 19.79
CA SER A 327 24.70 14.49 19.47
C SER A 327 25.63 13.98 20.59
N ILE A 328 26.42 14.87 21.21
CA ILE A 328 27.27 14.55 22.37
C ILE A 328 26.41 14.19 23.59
N CYS A 329 25.28 14.87 23.79
CA CYS A 329 24.33 14.59 24.87
C CYS A 329 23.42 13.37 24.59
N GLY A 330 23.41 12.86 23.36
CA GLY A 330 22.64 11.66 22.98
C GLY A 330 21.17 11.92 22.65
N ILE A 331 20.84 13.16 22.28
CA ILE A 331 19.48 13.66 22.01
C ILE A 331 19.28 13.97 20.51
N SER A 332 20.32 13.77 19.68
CA SER A 332 20.26 14.05 18.23
C SER A 332 20.12 12.77 17.38
N ALA A 333 19.41 12.89 16.26
CA ALA A 333 19.36 11.89 15.20
C ALA A 333 20.61 11.90 14.29
N TYR A 334 21.42 12.96 14.34
CA TYR A 334 22.62 13.10 13.51
C TYR A 334 23.80 12.32 14.08
N ARG A 335 24.56 11.68 13.18
CA ARG A 335 25.80 10.99 13.54
C ARG A 335 26.87 11.99 13.91
N LEU A 336 27.54 11.71 15.03
CA LEU A 336 28.60 12.56 15.59
C LEU A 336 29.70 12.82 14.56
N GLU A 337 30.12 11.80 13.82
CA GLU A 337 31.19 11.88 12.83
C GLU A 337 30.83 12.82 11.66
N ASP A 338 29.57 12.85 11.24
CA ASP A 338 29.10 13.69 10.14
C ASP A 338 29.13 15.17 10.54
N LEU A 339 28.74 15.48 11.78
CA LEU A 339 28.80 16.83 12.35
C LEU A 339 30.26 17.28 12.56
N LEU A 340 31.12 16.41 13.10
CA LEU A 340 32.55 16.69 13.25
C LEU A 340 33.25 16.87 11.90
N GLY A 341 32.77 16.21 10.85
CA GLY A 341 33.28 16.37 9.49
C GLY A 341 33.16 17.80 8.96
N LYS A 342 32.05 18.47 9.29
CA LYS A 342 31.69 19.83 8.83
C LYS A 342 32.37 20.95 9.60
N LEU A 343 32.93 20.68 10.78
CA LEU A 343 33.65 21.68 11.57
C LEU A 343 35.12 21.81 11.12
N ASP A 344 35.64 23.04 11.18
CA ASP A 344 37.07 23.29 11.04
C ASP A 344 37.78 22.91 12.35
N SER A 345 38.79 22.03 12.24
CA SER A 345 39.60 21.58 13.38
C SER A 345 40.42 22.70 14.04
N ASN A 346 40.62 23.83 13.35
CA ASN A 346 41.34 24.99 13.87
C ASN A 346 40.41 26.15 14.24
N SER A 347 39.08 26.00 14.09
CA SER A 347 38.15 27.05 14.50
C SER A 347 38.24 27.29 16.00
N GLU A 348 38.46 28.55 16.35
CA GLU A 348 38.48 28.99 17.74
C GLU A 348 37.13 28.70 18.43
N LYS A 349 36.01 28.96 17.76
CA LYS A 349 34.66 28.69 18.28
C LYS A 349 34.47 27.21 18.59
N SER A 350 34.87 26.33 17.67
CA SER A 350 34.79 24.88 17.83
C SER A 350 35.66 24.36 18.96
N LEU A 351 36.89 24.88 19.10
CA LEU A 351 37.81 24.53 20.17
C LEU A 351 37.29 24.98 21.54
N LEU A 352 36.77 26.19 21.64
CA LEU A 352 36.17 26.73 22.87
C LEU A 352 34.90 25.97 23.28
N PHE A 353 34.02 25.64 22.33
CA PHE A 353 32.85 24.80 22.58
C PHE A 353 33.23 23.46 23.24
N LEU A 354 34.29 22.82 22.73
CA LEU A 354 34.76 21.56 23.29
C LEU A 354 35.34 21.70 24.70
N THR A 355 35.75 22.89 25.14
CA THR A 355 36.22 23.10 26.53
C THR A 355 35.09 23.31 27.53
N GLN A 356 33.85 23.51 27.07
CA GLN A 356 32.74 23.74 27.97
C GLN A 356 32.52 22.56 28.93
N ASP A 357 32.22 22.90 30.17
CA ASP A 357 32.15 21.97 31.31
C ASP A 357 31.10 20.87 31.11
N ASN A 358 29.94 21.24 30.57
CA ASN A 358 28.84 20.34 30.21
C ASN A 358 29.25 19.33 29.12
N ILE A 359 29.97 19.78 28.09
CA ILE A 359 30.51 18.93 27.02
C ILE A 359 31.55 17.96 27.58
N GLN A 360 32.51 18.45 28.37
CA GLN A 360 33.56 17.63 28.96
C GLN A 360 33.00 16.54 29.89
N ARG A 361 31.97 16.85 30.69
CA ARG A 361 31.26 15.85 31.51
C ARG A 361 30.60 14.76 30.67
N SER A 362 29.93 15.13 29.57
CA SER A 362 29.29 14.17 28.65
C SER A 362 30.32 13.31 27.92
N LEU A 363 31.46 13.88 27.52
CA LEU A 363 32.54 13.14 26.88
C LEU A 363 33.23 12.14 27.82
N LYS A 364 33.40 12.46 29.11
CA LYS A 364 33.95 11.52 30.11
C LYS A 364 33.16 10.20 30.17
N LYS A 365 31.85 10.25 29.95
CA LYS A 365 30.94 9.09 29.98
C LYS A 365 31.08 8.16 28.76
N SER A 366 31.67 8.61 27.64
CA SER A 366 31.79 7.80 26.42
C SER A 366 33.20 7.86 25.82
N TRP A 367 33.89 6.72 25.85
CA TRP A 367 35.20 6.56 25.20
C TRP A 367 35.12 6.74 23.67
N LYS A 368 34.05 6.25 23.04
CA LYS A 368 33.86 6.38 21.58
C LYS A 368 33.76 7.84 21.13
N LYS A 369 32.95 8.65 21.82
CA LYS A 369 32.79 10.09 21.52
C LYS A 369 34.10 10.85 21.70
N ARG A 370 34.85 10.58 22.78
CA ARG A 370 36.18 11.15 23.01
C ARG A 370 37.17 10.79 21.91
N LYS A 371 37.16 9.54 21.44
CA LYS A 371 38.05 9.08 20.37
C LYS A 371 37.73 9.78 19.04
N ALA A 372 36.46 9.96 18.71
CA ALA A 372 36.04 10.67 17.50
C ALA A 372 36.51 12.14 17.49
N ILE A 373 36.35 12.85 18.62
CA ILE A 373 36.80 14.24 18.76
C ILE A 373 38.31 14.35 18.66
N LYS A 374 39.07 13.50 19.37
CA LYS A 374 40.54 13.47 19.28
C LYS A 374 41.05 13.17 17.87
N ARG A 375 40.33 12.34 17.11
CA ARG A 375 40.68 12.04 15.71
C ARG A 375 40.54 13.26 14.80
N LYS A 376 39.57 14.15 15.08
CA LYS A 376 39.31 15.36 14.29
C LYS A 376 40.17 16.55 14.73
N PHE A 377 40.25 16.83 16.03
CA PHE A 377 40.89 18.03 16.58
C PHE A 377 42.32 17.82 17.11
N GLY A 378 42.81 16.57 17.12
CA GLY A 378 44.12 16.21 17.66
C GLY A 378 44.09 15.85 19.15
N ASN A 379 45.21 15.33 19.67
CA ASN A 379 45.31 14.93 21.09
C ASN A 379 45.51 16.13 22.03
N ASP A 380 45.92 17.26 21.48
CA ASP A 380 46.32 18.51 22.15
C ASP A 380 45.24 19.60 22.07
N TYR A 381 44.04 19.29 21.56
CA TYR A 381 42.97 20.26 21.33
C TYR A 381 42.58 21.08 22.57
N LEU A 382 42.62 20.48 23.77
CA LEU A 382 42.35 21.18 25.03
C LEU A 382 43.45 22.21 25.35
N GLN A 383 44.72 21.88 25.10
CA GLN A 383 45.84 22.81 25.34
C GLN A 383 45.80 23.98 24.35
N LYS A 384 45.40 23.71 23.09
CA LYS A 384 45.17 24.76 22.08
C LYS A 384 44.07 25.73 22.52
N ALA A 385 42.94 25.20 23.00
CA ALA A 385 41.82 26.00 23.48
C ALA A 385 42.14 26.79 24.76
N GLU A 386 42.88 26.21 25.70
CA GLU A 386 43.34 26.91 26.91
C GLU A 386 44.31 28.05 26.61
N LYS A 387 45.17 27.90 25.60
CA LYS A 387 46.05 28.96 25.13
C LYS A 387 45.24 30.13 24.53
N LEU A 388 44.26 29.83 23.69
CA LEU A 388 43.34 30.81 23.11
C LEU A 388 42.57 31.60 24.18
N ASN A 389 42.09 30.94 25.24
CA ASN A 389 41.43 31.60 26.37
C ASN A 389 42.37 32.51 27.18
N LYS A 390 43.65 32.14 27.35
CA LYS A 390 44.65 32.97 28.02
C LYS A 390 45.04 34.19 27.20
N ASP A 391 45.16 34.04 25.89
CA ASP A 391 45.47 35.14 24.98
C ASP A 391 44.33 36.17 24.92
N LYS A 392 43.07 35.74 25.13
CA LYS A 392 41.89 36.62 25.26
C LYS A 392 41.69 37.30 26.60
N THR A 393 42.31 36.78 27.67
CA THR A 393 42.15 37.34 29.03
C THR A 393 43.32 38.25 29.45
N ASN A 394 44.43 38.23 28.69
CA ASN A 394 45.62 39.04 28.94
C ASN A 394 45.88 40.13 27.88
N GLY A 395 44.99 40.29 26.90
CA GLY A 395 44.93 41.43 25.99
C GLY A 395 43.67 42.23 26.27
#